data_AF-A0AAU6NZE4-F1
#
_entry.id   AF-A0AAU6NZE4-F1
#
_cell.length_a   1.000
_cell.length_b   1.000
_cell.length_c   1.000
_cell.angle_alpha   90.00
_cell.angle_beta   90.00
_cell.angle_gamma   90.00
#
_symmetry.space_group_name_H-M   'P 1'
#
loop_
_entity.id
_entity.type
_entity.pdbx_description
1 polymer ?
#
loop_
_entity_poly.entity_id
_entity_poly.type
_entity_poly.pdbx_seq_one_letter_code
_entity_poly.pdbx_strand_id
1 'polypeptide(L)'
;MDNSLYDGNIISIDKVEFWLLKNQDEYNHLKSLREGELRPLSEYVTAEDKFVDLYEQLDEVSRYHRFEPYCKEQLEIYALIKNDGLKLKEWFSTIESFYYEELIHFSVNYLDYLGNGKEYHLNVFSQLNKEMKLFIDRDDFKNTISLSNILNSIISSAEFE
;
A
#
# COMPACT_ATOMS: atom_id res chain seq x y z
N MET A 1 -11.02 -12.78 -19.17
CA MET A 1 -10.29 -12.34 -17.97
C MET A 1 -9.84 -13.55 -17.19
N ASP A 2 -8.54 -13.63 -16.89
CA ASP A 2 -7.94 -14.73 -16.15
C ASP A 2 -8.24 -14.59 -14.65
N ASN A 3 -8.95 -15.56 -14.08
CA ASN A 3 -9.46 -15.52 -12.69
C ASN A 3 -8.38 -15.82 -11.63
N SER A 4 -7.10 -15.71 -11.95
CA SER A 4 -5.98 -16.16 -11.10
C SER A 4 -5.81 -15.43 -9.75
N LEU A 5 -6.48 -14.29 -9.56
CA LEU A 5 -6.53 -13.56 -8.28
C LEU A 5 -7.74 -13.92 -7.40
N TYR A 6 -8.77 -14.57 -7.95
CA TYR A 6 -10.11 -14.67 -7.37
C TYR A 6 -10.35 -15.96 -6.58
N ASP A 7 -9.60 -16.16 -5.49
CA ASP A 7 -9.81 -17.37 -4.70
C ASP A 7 -9.76 -17.11 -3.19
N GLY A 8 -10.35 -16.00 -2.71
CA GLY A 8 -10.49 -15.71 -1.27
C GLY A 8 -9.18 -15.75 -0.48
N ASN A 9 -8.05 -15.68 -1.19
CA ASN A 9 -6.73 -16.06 -0.71
C ASN A 9 -5.91 -14.82 -0.46
N ILE A 10 -5.07 -14.95 0.56
CA ILE A 10 -3.92 -14.10 0.78
C ILE A 10 -2.97 -14.32 -0.41
N ILE A 11 -2.58 -13.24 -1.09
CA ILE A 11 -1.65 -13.30 -2.21
C ILE A 11 -0.34 -12.61 -1.86
N SER A 12 0.78 -13.13 -2.35
CA SER A 12 2.06 -12.45 -2.21
C SER A 12 2.16 -11.28 -3.18
N ILE A 13 3.02 -10.34 -2.84
CA ILE A 13 3.34 -9.19 -3.68
C ILE A 13 3.96 -9.60 -5.02
N ASP A 14 4.77 -10.66 -5.05
CA ASP A 14 5.30 -11.23 -6.31
C ASP A 14 4.18 -11.63 -7.26
N LYS A 15 3.08 -12.19 -6.72
CA LYS A 15 1.91 -12.58 -7.52
C LYS A 15 1.16 -11.35 -8.02
N VAL A 16 1.08 -10.28 -7.21
CA VAL A 16 0.52 -8.99 -7.62
C VAL A 16 1.34 -8.40 -8.77
N GLU A 17 2.65 -8.29 -8.61
CA GLU A 17 3.57 -7.71 -9.60
C GLU A 17 3.54 -8.49 -10.91
N PHE A 18 3.51 -9.82 -10.84
CA PHE A 18 3.35 -10.66 -12.02
C PHE A 18 1.99 -10.43 -12.72
N TRP A 19 0.91 -10.29 -11.95
CA TRP A 19 -0.40 -10.00 -12.51
C TRP A 19 -0.45 -8.63 -13.17
N LEU A 20 0.12 -7.59 -12.55
CA LEU A 20 0.22 -6.25 -13.12
C LEU A 20 0.99 -6.29 -14.45
N LEU A 21 2.16 -6.93 -14.47
CA LEU A 21 2.97 -7.07 -15.67
C LEU A 21 2.20 -7.77 -16.80
N LYS A 22 1.47 -8.85 -16.49
CA LYS A 22 0.69 -9.61 -17.47
C LYS A 22 -0.46 -8.80 -18.08
N ASN A 23 -1.03 -7.88 -17.32
CA ASN A 23 -2.24 -7.15 -17.69
C ASN A 23 -1.97 -5.70 -18.13
N GLN A 24 -0.70 -5.29 -18.19
CA GLN A 24 -0.29 -3.91 -18.46
C GLN A 24 -0.79 -3.39 -19.81
N ASP A 25 -0.71 -4.20 -20.88
CA ASP A 25 -1.17 -3.79 -22.21
C ASP A 25 -2.68 -3.56 -22.26
N GLU A 26 -3.47 -4.44 -21.63
CA GLU A 26 -4.93 -4.31 -21.53
C GLU A 26 -5.31 -3.08 -20.70
N TYR A 27 -4.63 -2.85 -19.58
CA TYR A 27 -4.80 -1.65 -18.77
C TYR A 27 -4.54 -0.36 -19.56
N ASN A 28 -3.40 -0.29 -20.26
CA ASN A 28 -3.02 0.87 -21.06
C ASN A 28 -4.05 1.14 -22.18
N HIS A 29 -4.52 0.08 -22.84
CA HIS A 29 -5.57 0.19 -23.85
C HIS A 29 -6.86 0.77 -23.27
N LEU A 30 -7.39 0.19 -22.19
CA LEU A 30 -8.63 0.64 -21.56
C LEU A 30 -8.53 2.05 -20.98
N LYS A 31 -7.38 2.41 -20.39
CA LYS A 31 -7.13 3.76 -19.87
C LYS A 31 -7.14 4.80 -21.00
N SER A 32 -6.48 4.48 -22.12
CA SER A 32 -6.43 5.40 -23.28
C SER A 32 -7.81 5.69 -23.89
N LEU A 33 -8.71 4.69 -23.90
CA LEU A 33 -10.08 4.87 -24.37
C LEU A 33 -10.88 5.81 -23.47
N ARG A 34 -10.61 5.81 -22.16
CA ARG A 34 -11.30 6.67 -21.18
C ARG A 34 -10.83 8.13 -21.22
N GLU A 35 -9.56 8.37 -21.47
CA GLU A 35 -9.02 9.73 -21.58
C GLU A 35 -9.59 10.50 -22.79
N GLY A 36 -10.24 9.81 -23.73
CA GLY A 36 -10.91 10.40 -24.90
C GLY A 36 -12.44 10.53 -24.81
N GLU A 37 -13.11 9.95 -23.80
CA GLU A 37 -14.57 9.88 -23.74
C GLU A 37 -15.15 10.57 -22.50
N LEU A 38 -15.98 11.61 -22.73
CA LEU A 38 -16.89 12.13 -21.71
C LEU A 38 -18.02 11.11 -21.50
N ARG A 39 -17.80 10.12 -20.64
CA ARG A 39 -18.86 9.16 -20.30
C ARG A 39 -20.01 9.86 -19.55
N PRO A 40 -21.27 9.65 -19.95
CA PRO A 40 -22.41 10.14 -19.20
C PRO A 40 -22.42 9.56 -17.77
N LEU A 41 -22.71 10.40 -16.77
CA LEU A 41 -22.81 10.06 -15.34
C LEU A 41 -23.78 8.91 -14.99
N SER A 42 -24.53 8.40 -15.96
CA SER A 42 -25.59 7.40 -15.78
C SER A 42 -25.22 5.97 -16.20
N GLU A 43 -24.00 5.72 -16.67
CA GLU A 43 -23.64 4.36 -17.14
C GLU A 43 -23.30 3.42 -15.98
N TYR A 44 -23.85 2.21 -16.06
CA TYR A 44 -23.60 1.12 -15.12
C TYR A 44 -22.11 0.77 -15.08
N VAL A 45 -21.58 0.51 -13.89
CA VAL A 45 -20.20 0.02 -13.69
C VAL A 45 -19.98 -1.23 -14.54
N THR A 46 -19.10 -1.13 -15.55
CA THR A 46 -18.78 -2.23 -16.44
C THR A 46 -17.70 -3.15 -15.86
N ALA A 47 -17.49 -4.31 -16.48
CA ALA A 47 -16.39 -5.20 -16.11
C ALA A 47 -15.01 -4.54 -16.33
N GLU A 48 -14.87 -3.73 -17.37
CA GLU A 48 -13.66 -2.95 -17.66
C GLU A 48 -13.42 -1.89 -16.58
N ASP A 49 -14.47 -1.27 -16.05
CA ASP A 49 -14.37 -0.33 -14.93
C ASP A 49 -13.83 -1.00 -13.68
N LYS A 50 -14.36 -2.18 -13.35
CA LYS A 50 -13.85 -2.98 -12.24
C LYS A 50 -12.40 -3.44 -12.45
N PHE A 51 -12.04 -3.80 -13.68
CA PHE A 51 -10.66 -4.22 -14.01
C PHE A 51 -9.66 -3.08 -13.84
N VAL A 52 -9.96 -1.89 -14.39
CA VAL A 52 -9.07 -0.71 -14.28
C VAL A 52 -8.92 -0.30 -12.81
N ASP A 53 -10.02 -0.24 -12.05
CA ASP A 53 -10.00 0.05 -10.62
C ASP A 53 -9.14 -0.96 -9.86
N LEU A 54 -9.33 -2.27 -10.09
CA LEU A 54 -8.48 -3.30 -9.47
C LEU A 54 -7.00 -3.15 -9.85
N TYR A 55 -6.69 -2.89 -11.12
CA TYR A 55 -5.32 -2.71 -11.57
C TYR A 55 -4.66 -1.54 -10.85
N GLU A 56 -5.34 -0.39 -10.73
CA GLU A 56 -4.81 0.79 -10.05
C GLU A 56 -4.59 0.55 -8.55
N GLN A 57 -5.52 -0.14 -7.88
CA GLN A 57 -5.36 -0.49 -6.47
C GLN A 57 -4.20 -1.45 -6.24
N LEU A 58 -3.97 -2.40 -7.17
CA LEU A 58 -2.84 -3.34 -7.12
C LEU A 58 -1.49 -2.68 -7.45
N ASP A 59 -1.47 -1.76 -8.41
CA ASP A 59 -0.27 -0.99 -8.74
C ASP A 59 0.12 -0.07 -7.59
N GLU A 60 -0.87 0.55 -6.93
CA GLU A 60 -0.63 1.40 -5.78
C GLU A 60 -0.01 0.63 -4.61
N VAL A 61 -0.56 -0.53 -4.23
CA VAL A 61 0.02 -1.35 -3.15
C VAL A 61 1.38 -1.93 -3.52
N SER A 62 1.59 -2.31 -4.79
CA SER A 62 2.93 -2.70 -5.29
C SER A 62 3.94 -1.57 -5.20
N ARG A 63 3.54 -0.32 -5.43
CA ARG A 63 4.43 0.84 -5.27
C ARG A 63 4.94 0.97 -3.84
N TYR A 64 4.11 0.73 -2.82
CA TYR A 64 4.56 0.76 -1.43
C TYR A 64 5.56 -0.35 -1.12
N HIS A 65 5.43 -1.53 -1.74
CA HIS A 65 6.39 -2.61 -1.55
C HIS A 65 7.80 -2.23 -2.03
N ARG A 66 7.91 -1.35 -3.03
CA ARG A 66 9.23 -0.86 -3.50
C ARG A 66 9.98 -0.07 -2.42
N PHE A 67 9.30 0.41 -1.39
CA PHE A 67 9.93 1.05 -0.23
C PHE A 67 10.44 0.06 0.81
N GLU A 68 10.08 -1.22 0.73
CA GLU A 68 10.43 -2.23 1.73
C GLU A 68 11.96 -2.33 1.97
N PRO A 69 12.83 -2.33 0.94
CA PRO A 69 14.28 -2.31 1.14
C PRO A 69 14.77 -1.02 1.82
N TYR A 70 14.25 0.14 1.42
CA TYR A 70 14.58 1.42 2.05
C TYR A 70 14.15 1.44 3.52
N CYS A 71 12.95 0.96 3.82
CA CYS A 71 12.45 0.87 5.19
C CYS A 71 13.34 -0.02 6.06
N LYS A 72 13.86 -1.12 5.51
CA LYS A 72 14.83 -1.97 6.20
C LYS A 72 16.12 -1.21 6.55
N GLU A 73 16.68 -0.45 5.62
CA GLU A 73 17.89 0.37 5.89
C GLU A 73 17.62 1.40 7.01
N GLN A 74 16.44 2.02 7.01
CA GLN A 74 16.07 2.99 8.05
C GLN A 74 15.89 2.35 9.42
N LEU A 75 15.37 1.12 9.49
CA LEU A 75 15.29 0.36 10.73
C LEU A 75 16.67 0.01 11.29
N GLU A 76 17.63 -0.32 10.41
CA GLU A 76 19.02 -0.58 10.81
C GLU A 76 19.67 0.69 11.39
N ILE A 77 19.47 1.84 10.75
CA ILE A 77 19.94 3.14 11.27
C ILE A 77 19.30 3.43 12.63
N TYR A 78 17.97 3.31 12.73
CA TYR A 78 17.22 3.54 13.97
C TYR A 78 17.76 2.67 15.12
N ALA A 79 18.04 1.39 14.87
CA ALA A 79 18.56 0.48 15.90
C ALA A 79 19.88 0.96 16.52
N LEU A 80 20.72 1.66 15.75
CA LEU A 80 22.00 2.21 16.19
C LEU A 80 21.86 3.52 16.99
N ILE A 81 20.81 4.30 16.72
CA ILE A 81 20.67 5.67 17.24
C ILE A 81 19.51 5.86 18.23
N LYS A 82 18.62 4.87 18.40
CA LYS A 82 17.38 5.00 19.20
C LYS A 82 17.53 5.50 20.64
N ASN A 83 18.73 5.36 21.24
CA ASN A 83 19.02 5.80 22.60
C ASN A 83 19.77 7.15 22.66
N ASP A 84 20.06 7.75 21.51
CA ASP A 84 20.74 9.04 21.36
C ASP A 84 19.74 10.06 20.82
N GLY A 85 19.15 10.85 21.72
CA GLY A 85 18.06 11.77 21.37
C GLY A 85 18.44 12.81 20.30
N LEU A 86 19.71 13.24 20.26
CA LEU A 86 20.16 14.21 19.25
C LEU A 86 20.24 13.55 17.87
N LYS A 87 20.89 12.38 17.77
CA LYS A 87 20.95 11.64 16.51
C LYS A 87 19.58 11.17 16.04
N LEU A 88 18.72 10.77 16.96
CA LEU A 88 17.35 10.36 16.66
C LEU A 88 16.56 11.51 16.03
N LYS A 89 16.69 12.73 16.57
CA LYS A 89 16.03 13.92 16.02
C LYS A 89 16.57 14.28 14.64
N GLU A 90 17.88 14.23 14.45
CA GLU A 90 18.51 14.48 13.15
C GLU A 90 18.05 13.48 12.09
N TRP A 91 18.04 12.19 12.42
CA TRP A 91 17.53 11.14 11.54
C TRP A 91 16.03 11.29 11.25
N PHE A 92 15.21 11.57 12.26
CA PHE A 92 13.78 11.79 12.03
C PHE A 92 13.55 12.93 11.02
N SER A 93 14.31 14.01 11.13
CA SER A 93 14.22 15.14 10.21
C SER A 93 14.57 14.79 8.75
N THR A 94 15.34 13.72 8.50
CA THR A 94 15.67 13.29 7.12
C THR A 94 14.63 12.36 6.50
N ILE A 95 13.81 11.69 7.32
CA ILE A 95 12.78 10.74 6.89
C ILE A 95 11.36 11.29 7.06
N GLU A 96 11.21 12.45 7.70
CA GLU A 96 9.92 13.06 8.04
C GLU A 96 9.00 13.21 6.81
N SER A 97 9.51 13.72 5.69
CA SER A 97 8.71 13.89 4.47
C SER A 97 8.20 12.55 3.93
N PHE A 98 9.08 11.54 3.87
CA PHE A 98 8.72 10.19 3.44
C PHE A 98 7.63 9.59 4.34
N TYR A 99 7.72 9.84 5.65
CA TYR A 99 6.70 9.39 6.58
C TYR A 99 5.33 10.02 6.28
N TYR A 100 5.25 11.35 6.19
CA TYR A 100 3.97 12.05 5.99
C TYR A 100 3.37 11.82 4.60
N GLU A 101 4.20 11.70 3.57
CA GLU A 101 3.74 11.56 2.18
C GLU A 101 3.42 10.11 1.80
N GLU A 102 4.19 9.14 2.30
CA GLU A 102 4.07 7.74 1.85
C GLU A 102 3.55 6.83 2.97
N LEU A 103 4.22 6.82 4.14
CA LEU A 103 3.91 5.82 5.18
C LEU A 103 2.57 6.05 5.87
N ILE A 104 2.16 7.30 6.09
CA ILE A 104 0.82 7.60 6.63
C ILE A 104 -0.26 7.14 5.64
N HIS A 105 -0.07 7.41 4.35
CA HIS A 105 -1.05 7.06 3.34
C HIS A 105 -1.21 5.54 3.22
N PHE A 106 -0.09 4.81 3.18
CA PHE A 106 -0.09 3.34 3.27
C PHE A 106 -0.84 2.85 4.52
N SER A 107 -0.53 3.45 5.66
CA SER A 107 -1.10 3.07 6.96
C SER A 107 -2.61 3.23 7.02
N VAL A 108 -3.14 4.35 6.50
CA VAL A 108 -4.57 4.64 6.51
C VAL A 108 -5.34 3.76 5.53
N ASN A 109 -4.75 3.45 4.37
CA ASN A 109 -5.45 2.74 3.30
C ASN A 109 -5.41 1.22 3.45
N TYR A 110 -4.33 0.65 3.98
CA TYR A 110 -4.10 -0.79 3.93
C TYR A 110 -4.00 -1.48 5.29
N LEU A 111 -3.66 -0.76 6.36
CA LEU A 111 -3.51 -1.37 7.69
C LEU A 111 -4.83 -1.32 8.47
N ASP A 112 -5.18 -2.47 9.04
CA ASP A 112 -6.29 -2.61 9.95
C ASP A 112 -5.80 -2.47 11.40
N TYR A 113 -6.05 -1.33 12.03
CA TYR A 113 -5.66 -1.09 13.42
C TYR A 113 -6.61 -1.77 14.43
N LEU A 114 -7.14 -2.96 14.13
CA LEU A 114 -8.10 -3.63 15.01
C LEU A 114 -7.49 -4.09 16.35
N GLY A 115 -6.18 -3.93 16.55
CA GLY A 115 -5.57 -3.70 17.87
C GLY A 115 -5.69 -4.85 18.88
N ASN A 116 -5.97 -6.08 18.43
CA ASN A 116 -6.29 -7.21 19.30
C ASN A 116 -5.62 -8.54 18.87
N GLY A 117 -4.49 -8.46 18.13
CA GLY A 117 -3.79 -9.63 17.61
C GLY A 117 -4.55 -10.35 16.48
N LYS A 118 -5.56 -9.70 15.89
CA LYS A 118 -6.29 -10.13 14.70
C LYS A 118 -5.97 -9.22 13.51
N GLU A 119 -4.72 -8.79 13.41
CA GLU A 119 -4.25 -8.01 12.26
C GLU A 119 -4.56 -8.80 10.98
N TYR A 120 -5.39 -8.21 10.14
CA TYR A 120 -5.71 -8.74 8.84
C TYR A 120 -4.54 -8.44 7.87
N HIS A 121 -4.44 -9.29 6.86
CA HIS A 121 -3.65 -9.03 5.66
C HIS A 121 -4.10 -7.72 5.00
N LEU A 122 -3.24 -7.13 4.16
CA LEU A 122 -3.51 -5.82 3.56
C LEU A 122 -4.69 -5.91 2.60
N ASN A 123 -5.80 -5.24 2.92
CA ASN A 123 -7.02 -5.29 2.12
C ASN A 123 -6.89 -4.36 0.90
N VAL A 124 -7.03 -4.91 -0.29
CA VAL A 124 -7.09 -4.13 -1.53
C VAL A 124 -8.55 -3.76 -1.80
N PHE A 125 -8.92 -2.53 -1.44
CA PHE A 125 -10.30 -2.06 -1.56
C PHE A 125 -10.61 -1.53 -2.96
N SER A 126 -11.49 -2.23 -3.69
CA SER A 126 -12.03 -1.78 -4.96
C SER A 126 -13.33 -1.01 -4.76
N GLN A 127 -13.39 0.25 -5.19
CA GLN A 127 -14.59 1.07 -5.09
C GLN A 127 -15.71 0.56 -6.00
N LEU A 128 -15.31 0.00 -7.15
CA LEU A 128 -16.21 -0.47 -8.20
C LEU A 128 -16.57 -1.97 -8.05
N ASN A 129 -15.87 -2.69 -7.17
CA ASN A 129 -16.09 -4.11 -6.91
C ASN A 129 -16.12 -4.44 -5.41
N LYS A 130 -17.07 -3.85 -4.68
CA LYS A 130 -17.21 -3.99 -3.20
C LYS A 130 -17.41 -5.43 -2.70
N GLU A 131 -17.84 -6.35 -3.56
CA GLU A 131 -18.03 -7.76 -3.21
C GLU A 131 -16.71 -8.53 -3.23
N MET A 132 -15.70 -8.02 -3.93
CA MET A 132 -14.37 -8.62 -3.99
C MET A 132 -13.63 -8.36 -2.68
N LYS A 133 -13.10 -9.44 -2.11
CA LYS A 133 -12.19 -9.40 -0.98
C LYS A 133 -10.85 -9.94 -1.45
N LEU A 134 -9.86 -9.06 -1.50
CA LEU A 134 -8.51 -9.41 -1.90
C LEU A 134 -7.55 -8.93 -0.82
N PHE A 135 -6.68 -9.83 -0.38
CA PHE A 135 -5.77 -9.57 0.71
C PHE A 135 -4.34 -9.86 0.27
N ILE A 136 -3.41 -8.95 0.56
CA ILE A 136 -1.99 -9.14 0.31
C ILE A 136 -1.30 -9.54 1.59
N ASP A 137 -0.36 -10.48 1.48
CA ASP A 137 0.41 -10.94 2.62
C ASP A 137 1.12 -9.76 3.31
N ARG A 138 0.90 -9.65 4.61
CA ARG A 138 1.42 -8.55 5.42
C ARG A 138 2.92 -8.70 5.62
N ASP A 139 3.43 -9.94 5.58
CA ASP A 139 4.84 -10.24 5.74
C ASP A 139 5.72 -9.67 4.62
N ASP A 140 5.13 -9.43 3.44
CA ASP A 140 5.80 -8.74 2.32
C ASP A 140 6.09 -7.26 2.64
N PHE A 141 5.43 -6.69 3.66
CA PHE A 141 5.56 -5.28 4.06
C PHE A 141 6.09 -5.12 5.49
N LYS A 142 6.73 -6.14 6.06
CA LYS A 142 7.10 -6.18 7.48
C LYS A 142 7.99 -5.00 7.92
N ASN A 143 8.91 -4.54 7.09
CA ASN A 143 9.80 -3.42 7.41
C ASN A 143 9.06 -2.10 7.26
N THR A 144 8.25 -1.94 6.21
CA THR A 144 7.36 -0.80 6.00
C THR A 144 6.45 -0.59 7.21
N ILE A 145 5.80 -1.65 7.68
CA ILE A 145 4.92 -1.64 8.84
C ILE A 145 5.70 -1.34 10.12
N SER A 146 6.84 -2.00 10.33
CA SER A 146 7.66 -1.79 11.53
C SER A 146 8.16 -0.35 11.64
N LEU A 147 8.63 0.22 10.52
CA LEU A 147 9.10 1.59 10.46
C LEU A 147 7.96 2.59 10.71
N SER A 148 6.80 2.39 10.08
CA SER A 148 5.62 3.23 10.32
C SER A 148 5.23 3.22 11.80
N ASN A 149 5.21 2.05 12.46
CA ASN A 149 4.92 1.93 13.89
C ASN A 149 5.93 2.66 14.80
N ILE A 150 7.23 2.60 14.46
CA ILE A 150 8.27 3.33 15.19
C ILE A 150 8.07 4.84 15.06
N LEU A 151 7.84 5.32 13.84
CA LEU A 151 7.66 6.75 13.57
C LEU A 151 6.38 7.30 14.23
N ASN A 152 5.28 6.54 14.16
CA ASN A 152 4.05 6.82 14.91
C ASN A 152 4.33 6.95 16.42
N SER A 153 5.14 6.05 16.99
CA SER A 153 5.49 6.08 18.41
C SER A 153 6.36 7.28 18.77
N ILE A 154 7.33 7.64 17.91
CA ILE A 154 8.20 8.82 18.10
C ILE A 154 7.33 10.09 18.11
N ILE A 155 6.45 10.26 17.13
CA ILE A 155 5.57 11.43 17.04
C ILE A 155 4.64 11.50 18.24
N SER A 156 4.01 10.38 18.60
CA SER A 156 3.12 10.31 19.77
C SER A 156 3.87 10.63 21.08
N SER A 157 5.17 10.36 21.15
CA SER A 157 6.01 10.71 22.31
C SER A 157 6.54 12.14 22.29
N ALA A 158 6.70 12.75 21.11
CA ALA A 158 7.18 14.11 20.93
C ALA A 158 6.08 15.17 21.13
N GLU A 159 4.81 14.81 20.99
CA GLU A 159 3.66 15.71 21.23
C GLU A 159 3.37 15.98 22.73
N PHE A 160 4.25 15.61 23.66
CA PHE A 160 4.09 15.83 25.11
C PHE A 160 5.25 16.58 25.81
N GLU A 161 6.12 17.27 25.07
CA GLU A 161 7.08 18.26 25.62
C GLU A 161 6.92 19.65 25.00
#